data_AF-A0AAU0P184-F1
#
_entry.id   AF-A0AAU0P184-F1
#
_cell.length_a   1.000
_cell.length_b   1.000
_cell.length_c   1.000
_cell.angle_alpha   90.00
_cell.angle_beta   90.00
_cell.angle_gamma   90.00
#
_symmetry.space_group_name_H-M   'P 1'
#
loop_
_entity.id
_entity.type
_entity.pdbx_description
1 polymer ?
#
loop_
_entity_poly.entity_id
_entity_poly.type
_entity_poly.pdbx_seq_one_letter_code
_entity_poly.pdbx_strand_id
1 'polypeptide(L)'
;MELDFKNIKNKTIVEIAMNTINNNASFREVSELDWIKYSENQKDYYYLKSAIKTQKNTFNFSIPEQTNNIYYCICLSENKLHVFKISTPFNKKIVITEEELESNSVNERICVIEIDNLEYWEILQNNDDRIENLATKSRIENFAKNEKDKQTAKFKSKEEFLEWYKKQPKKCCYCGVKEEYLKKYFNQENEQYKEARQRGQYLEIERIVTAPKTKNIYSKENCALVCYICNNAKSDFLSPINFKPIAKGINEFWKKILKKSDLKYKKIVFPEKSKIWDKK
;
A
#
# COMPACT_ATOMS: atom_id res chain seq x y z
N MET A 1 -13.98 -19.72 -1.14
CA MET A 1 -14.62 -20.26 -2.35
C MET A 1 -14.14 -21.70 -2.50
N GLU A 2 -15.01 -22.69 -2.32
CA GLU A 2 -14.67 -24.10 -2.59
C GLU A 2 -14.66 -24.28 -4.10
N LEU A 3 -13.46 -24.35 -4.69
CA LEU A 3 -13.27 -24.71 -6.09
C LEU A 3 -13.51 -26.21 -6.26
N ASP A 4 -14.25 -26.61 -7.30
CA ASP A 4 -14.52 -28.03 -7.58
C ASP A 4 -13.26 -28.71 -8.15
N PHE A 5 -12.47 -29.32 -7.25
CA PHE A 5 -11.17 -29.92 -7.55
C PHE A 5 -11.21 -31.28 -8.25
N LYS A 6 -12.36 -31.74 -8.77
CA LYS A 6 -12.52 -33.14 -9.18
C LYS A 6 -11.71 -33.59 -10.40
N ASN A 7 -11.13 -32.68 -11.20
CA ASN A 7 -10.42 -33.06 -12.45
C ASN A 7 -9.05 -32.37 -12.69
N ILE A 8 -8.41 -31.78 -11.67
CA ILE A 8 -7.11 -31.10 -11.85
C ILE A 8 -5.95 -32.09 -11.62
N LYS A 9 -5.12 -32.34 -12.65
CA LYS A 9 -3.81 -33.00 -12.47
C LYS A 9 -2.96 -32.14 -11.52
N ASN A 10 -2.35 -32.76 -10.50
CA ASN A 10 -1.54 -32.10 -9.45
C ASN A 10 -2.34 -31.25 -8.43
N LYS A 11 -3.53 -31.68 -8.01
CA LYS A 11 -4.37 -31.01 -6.98
C LYS A 11 -3.61 -30.44 -5.77
N THR A 12 -2.63 -31.18 -5.24
CA THR A 12 -1.80 -30.78 -4.09
C THR A 12 -1.08 -29.44 -4.30
N ILE A 13 -0.55 -29.14 -5.50
CA ILE A 13 0.13 -27.85 -5.72
C ILE A 13 -0.84 -26.69 -5.78
N VAL A 14 -2.03 -26.91 -6.34
CA VAL A 14 -3.06 -25.87 -6.42
C VAL A 14 -3.57 -25.53 -5.01
N GLU A 15 -3.76 -26.54 -4.16
CA GLU A 15 -4.09 -26.34 -2.74
C GLU A 15 -2.98 -25.62 -1.98
N ILE A 16 -1.71 -25.96 -2.24
CA ILE A 16 -0.56 -25.27 -1.65
C ILE A 16 -0.50 -23.81 -2.10
N ALA A 17 -0.65 -23.53 -3.40
CA ALA A 17 -0.67 -22.18 -3.92
C ALA A 17 -1.83 -21.38 -3.30
N MET A 18 -3.04 -21.95 -3.25
CA MET A 18 -4.21 -21.33 -2.64
C MET A 18 -4.05 -21.11 -1.14
N ASN A 19 -3.53 -22.07 -0.38
CA ASN A 19 -3.27 -21.91 1.04
C ASN A 19 -2.19 -20.84 1.28
N THR A 20 -1.15 -20.80 0.44
CA THR A 20 -0.12 -19.76 0.51
C THR A 20 -0.76 -18.39 0.24
N ILE A 21 -1.58 -18.24 -0.79
CA ILE A 21 -2.28 -16.99 -1.10
C ILE A 21 -3.22 -16.59 0.04
N ASN A 22 -4.01 -17.52 0.58
CA ASN A 22 -4.98 -17.26 1.64
C ASN A 22 -4.32 -16.94 2.99
N ASN A 23 -3.13 -17.51 3.25
CA ASN A 23 -2.37 -17.26 4.48
C ASN A 23 -1.52 -16.00 4.39
N ASN A 24 -1.23 -15.49 3.19
CA ASN A 24 -0.55 -14.21 3.02
C ASN A 24 -1.57 -13.08 3.06
N ALA A 25 -1.25 -12.04 3.83
CA ALA A 25 -2.17 -10.96 4.17
C ALA A 25 -2.08 -9.78 3.21
N SER A 26 -1.20 -9.82 2.20
CA SER A 26 -0.99 -8.78 1.19
C SER A 26 -0.64 -9.34 -0.19
N PHE A 27 -1.05 -8.63 -1.25
CA PHE A 27 -0.60 -8.88 -2.63
C PHE A 27 0.92 -8.94 -2.72
N ARG A 28 1.58 -8.04 -1.99
CA ARG A 28 3.04 -7.92 -1.96
C ARG A 28 3.68 -9.22 -1.52
N GLU A 29 3.23 -9.80 -0.42
CA GLU A 29 3.75 -11.09 0.08
C GLU A 29 3.56 -12.21 -0.95
N VAL A 30 2.42 -12.24 -1.66
CA VAL A 30 2.17 -13.21 -2.73
C VAL A 30 3.04 -12.95 -3.96
N SER A 31 3.31 -11.69 -4.27
CA SER A 31 4.08 -11.26 -5.44
C SER A 31 5.59 -11.40 -5.26
N GLU A 32 6.06 -11.37 -4.01
CA GLU A 32 7.44 -11.53 -3.58
C GLU A 32 7.75 -12.96 -3.07
N LEU A 33 6.86 -13.94 -3.31
CA LEU A 33 7.12 -15.34 -2.96
C LEU A 33 8.34 -15.85 -3.72
N ASP A 34 9.41 -16.09 -2.97
CA ASP A 34 10.57 -16.81 -3.47
C ASP A 34 10.34 -18.33 -3.40
N TRP A 35 11.32 -19.12 -3.83
CA TRP A 35 11.22 -20.57 -3.90
C TRP A 35 10.87 -21.24 -2.55
N ILE A 36 9.60 -21.61 -2.38
CA ILE A 36 9.15 -22.41 -1.22
C ILE A 36 9.23 -23.89 -1.58
N LYS A 37 9.90 -24.65 -0.71
CA LYS A 37 10.11 -26.10 -0.84
C LYS A 37 8.99 -26.87 -0.13
N TYR A 38 8.42 -27.85 -0.81
CA TYR A 38 7.40 -28.73 -0.27
C TYR A 38 7.83 -30.20 -0.33
N SER A 39 7.62 -30.89 0.78
CA SER A 39 7.87 -32.32 0.91
C SER A 39 6.55 -33.09 0.99
N GLU A 40 6.50 -34.22 0.31
CA GLU A 40 5.40 -35.19 0.39
C GLU A 40 6.03 -36.56 0.61
N ASN A 41 5.50 -37.38 1.52
CA ASN A 41 6.04 -38.72 1.80
C ASN A 41 7.57 -38.76 2.04
N GLN A 42 8.09 -37.77 2.78
CA GLN A 42 9.52 -37.65 3.14
C GLN A 42 10.49 -37.50 1.96
N LYS A 43 10.01 -37.11 0.76
CA LYS A 43 10.92 -36.58 -0.28
C LYS A 43 10.50 -35.17 -0.68
N ASP A 44 11.51 -34.42 -1.08
CA ASP A 44 11.37 -33.05 -1.53
C ASP A 44 11.06 -33.04 -3.02
N TYR A 45 9.89 -32.55 -3.40
CA TYR A 45 9.42 -32.73 -4.78
C TYR A 45 9.16 -31.41 -5.50
N TYR A 46 8.70 -30.38 -4.80
CA TYR A 46 8.05 -29.23 -5.42
C TYR A 46 8.58 -27.89 -4.92
N TYR A 47 8.76 -26.96 -5.87
CA TYR A 47 9.20 -25.59 -5.60
C TYR A 47 8.21 -24.60 -6.18
N LEU A 48 7.84 -23.56 -5.42
CA LEU A 48 6.89 -22.53 -5.84
C LEU A 48 7.52 -21.14 -5.81
N LYS A 49 7.41 -20.37 -6.90
CA LYS A 49 7.87 -18.97 -6.98
C LYS A 49 6.88 -18.08 -7.73
N SER A 50 6.72 -16.84 -7.29
CA SER A 50 5.91 -15.83 -7.97
C SER A 50 6.73 -14.89 -8.85
N ALA A 51 6.09 -14.35 -9.88
CA ALA A 51 6.57 -13.18 -10.61
C ALA A 51 5.42 -12.25 -10.99
N ILE A 52 5.71 -10.95 -10.98
CA ILE A 52 4.83 -9.91 -11.51
C ILE A 52 5.21 -9.60 -12.95
N LYS A 53 4.22 -9.17 -13.73
CA LYS A 53 4.40 -8.66 -15.08
C LYS A 53 5.38 -7.48 -15.08
N THR A 54 6.42 -7.58 -15.91
CA THR A 54 7.36 -6.47 -16.14
C THR A 54 6.82 -5.49 -17.19
N GLN A 55 7.45 -4.31 -17.31
CA GLN A 55 7.14 -3.32 -18.35
C GLN A 55 7.29 -3.86 -19.79
N LYS A 56 8.01 -4.97 -19.97
CA LYS A 56 8.17 -5.65 -21.27
C LYS A 56 7.14 -6.75 -21.50
N ASN A 57 6.06 -6.80 -20.71
CA ASN A 57 5.03 -7.84 -20.72
C ASN A 57 5.59 -9.26 -20.56
N THR A 58 6.61 -9.42 -19.70
CA THR A 58 7.20 -10.71 -19.35
C THR A 58 7.26 -10.96 -17.86
N PHE A 59 7.28 -12.23 -17.48
CA PHE A 59 7.40 -12.77 -16.14
C PHE A 59 8.73 -13.51 -16.05
N ASN A 60 9.61 -13.08 -15.13
CA ASN A 60 10.97 -13.57 -15.07
C ASN A 60 11.18 -14.39 -13.79
N PHE A 61 11.60 -15.65 -13.93
CA PHE A 61 11.91 -16.53 -12.82
C PHE A 61 13.37 -16.94 -12.86
N SER A 62 14.11 -16.64 -11.78
CA SER A 62 15.46 -17.17 -11.59
C SER A 62 15.37 -18.51 -10.88
N ILE A 63 15.88 -19.60 -11.48
CA ILE A 63 15.84 -20.96 -10.91
C ILE A 63 17.10 -21.20 -10.05
N PRO A 64 17.01 -21.85 -8.87
CA PRO A 64 18.17 -22.27 -8.11
C PRO A 64 18.96 -23.34 -8.88
N GLU A 65 20.26 -23.48 -8.63
CA GLU A 65 21.09 -24.46 -9.36
C GLU A 65 20.63 -25.91 -9.16
N GLN A 66 20.42 -26.57 -10.31
CA GLN A 66 20.22 -28.00 -10.60
C GLN A 66 19.85 -28.94 -9.43
N THR A 67 18.55 -29.21 -9.34
CA THR A 67 18.03 -30.42 -8.70
C THR A 67 17.04 -31.10 -9.65
N ASN A 68 16.92 -32.43 -9.61
CA ASN A 68 15.95 -33.24 -10.39
C ASN A 68 14.49 -33.01 -9.94
N ASN A 69 14.18 -31.80 -9.45
CA ASN A 69 12.93 -31.45 -8.80
C ASN A 69 11.93 -30.85 -9.80
N ILE A 70 10.65 -30.89 -9.43
CA ILE A 70 9.56 -30.30 -10.22
C ILE A 70 9.37 -28.85 -9.76
N TYR A 71 9.33 -27.92 -10.72
CA TYR A 71 9.16 -26.50 -10.45
C TYR A 71 7.76 -26.04 -10.87
N TYR A 72 7.15 -25.25 -9.99
CA TYR A 72 5.90 -24.58 -10.22
C TYR A 72 6.08 -23.07 -10.11
N CYS A 73 5.48 -22.36 -11.07
CA CYS A 73 5.55 -20.91 -11.13
C CYS A 73 4.16 -20.30 -11.07
N ILE A 74 4.06 -19.22 -10.32
CA ILE A 74 2.89 -18.38 -10.18
C ILE A 74 3.14 -17.09 -10.98
N CYS A 75 2.37 -16.88 -12.03
CA CYS A 75 2.35 -15.60 -12.74
C CYS A 75 1.11 -14.81 -12.29
N LEU A 76 1.33 -13.60 -11.76
CA LEU A 76 0.27 -12.68 -11.40
C LEU A 76 0.05 -11.67 -12.54
N SER A 77 -0.98 -11.90 -13.34
CA SER A 77 -1.38 -10.97 -14.41
C SER A 77 -2.81 -10.54 -14.20
N GLU A 78 -3.04 -9.23 -14.09
CA GLU A 78 -4.37 -8.68 -13.81
C GLU A 78 -5.01 -9.41 -12.61
N ASN A 79 -6.27 -9.86 -12.74
CA ASN A 79 -7.02 -10.59 -11.72
C ASN A 79 -6.78 -12.11 -11.72
N LYS A 80 -5.80 -12.61 -12.48
CA LYS A 80 -5.59 -14.04 -12.70
C LYS A 80 -4.24 -14.48 -12.18
N LEU A 81 -4.29 -15.53 -11.37
CA LEU A 81 -3.13 -16.26 -10.95
C LEU A 81 -2.98 -17.50 -11.82
N HIS A 82 -1.94 -17.50 -12.65
CA HIS A 82 -1.65 -18.61 -13.54
C HIS A 82 -0.60 -19.51 -12.90
N VAL A 83 -0.94 -20.79 -12.74
CA VAL A 83 -0.02 -21.79 -12.19
C VAL A 83 0.50 -22.66 -13.31
N PHE A 84 1.82 -22.64 -13.49
CA PHE A 84 2.51 -23.43 -14.51
C PHE A 84 3.36 -24.50 -13.86
N LYS A 85 3.36 -25.70 -14.46
CA LYS A 85 4.39 -26.70 -14.24
C LYS A 85 5.45 -26.53 -15.31
N ILE A 86 6.69 -26.52 -14.87
CA ILE A 86 7.82 -26.36 -15.76
C ILE A 86 8.54 -27.70 -15.86
N SER A 87 8.60 -28.23 -17.08
CA SER A 87 9.23 -29.51 -17.38
C SER A 87 10.43 -29.27 -18.29
N THR A 88 11.65 -29.52 -17.79
CA THR A 88 12.92 -29.68 -18.54
C THR A 88 13.63 -28.38 -19.02
N PRO A 89 14.89 -28.43 -19.53
CA PRO A 89 16.06 -28.37 -18.67
C PRO A 89 17.01 -27.19 -19.01
N PHE A 90 17.79 -26.74 -18.02
CA PHE A 90 18.93 -25.82 -18.12
C PHE A 90 18.71 -24.45 -18.80
N ASN A 91 18.11 -23.52 -18.06
CA ASN A 91 18.61 -22.15 -18.03
C ASN A 91 18.39 -21.57 -16.63
N LYS A 92 19.35 -20.77 -16.13
CA LYS A 92 19.22 -20.10 -14.81
C LYS A 92 18.01 -19.15 -14.73
N LYS A 93 17.38 -18.88 -15.86
CA LYS A 93 16.28 -17.94 -16.02
C LYS A 93 15.21 -18.50 -16.94
N ILE A 94 13.97 -18.42 -16.50
CA ILE A 94 12.77 -18.64 -17.30
C ILE A 94 12.13 -17.28 -17.54
N VAL A 95 11.70 -17.05 -18.77
CA VAL A 95 10.93 -15.88 -19.15
C VAL A 95 9.65 -16.39 -19.78
N ILE A 96 8.51 -16.01 -19.22
CA ILE A 96 7.19 -16.29 -19.78
C ILE A 96 6.64 -14.95 -20.26
N THR A 97 6.23 -14.86 -21.52
CA THR A 97 5.54 -13.71 -22.08
C THR A 97 4.05 -13.76 -21.75
N GLU A 98 3.37 -12.62 -21.81
CA GLU A 98 1.90 -12.57 -21.67
C GLU A 98 1.17 -13.40 -22.73
N GLU A 99 1.70 -13.45 -23.96
CA GLU A 99 1.13 -14.25 -25.05
C GLU A 99 1.26 -15.76 -24.81
N GLU A 100 2.36 -16.22 -24.20
CA GLU A 100 2.54 -17.60 -23.72
C GLU A 100 1.68 -17.91 -22.48
N LEU A 101 1.27 -16.87 -21.75
CA LEU A 101 0.29 -16.92 -20.66
C LEU A 101 -1.15 -17.02 -21.15
N GLU A 102 -1.39 -16.78 -22.43
CA GLU A 102 -2.70 -16.94 -23.08
C GLU A 102 -2.73 -18.19 -23.96
N SER A 103 -1.62 -18.54 -24.60
CA SER A 103 -1.48 -19.74 -25.44
C SER A 103 -0.95 -20.95 -24.65
N ASN A 104 -1.50 -22.15 -24.90
CA ASN A 104 -1.05 -23.41 -24.25
C ASN A 104 0.26 -23.97 -24.87
N SER A 105 1.13 -23.12 -25.41
CA SER A 105 2.10 -23.51 -26.43
C SER A 105 3.48 -23.91 -25.91
N VAL A 106 3.88 -23.53 -24.69
CA VAL A 106 5.29 -23.69 -24.22
C VAL A 106 5.46 -24.35 -22.85
N ASN A 107 4.45 -24.34 -21.97
CA ASN A 107 4.53 -24.93 -20.63
C ASN A 107 3.23 -25.67 -20.26
N GLU A 108 3.30 -26.73 -19.44
CA GLU A 108 2.10 -27.41 -18.93
C GLU A 108 1.39 -26.47 -17.93
N ARG A 109 0.47 -25.65 -18.43
CA ARG A 109 -0.42 -24.83 -17.60
C ARG A 109 -1.30 -25.76 -16.78
N ILE A 110 -1.23 -25.66 -15.46
CA ILE A 110 -1.98 -26.52 -14.55
C ILE A 110 -3.38 -25.96 -14.36
N CYS A 111 -3.46 -24.68 -14.00
CA CYS A 111 -4.72 -23.99 -13.78
C CYS A 111 -4.55 -22.47 -13.88
N VAL A 112 -5.67 -21.81 -14.08
CA VAL A 112 -5.82 -20.36 -13.89
C VAL A 112 -6.82 -20.19 -12.76
N ILE A 113 -6.44 -19.40 -11.77
CA ILE A 113 -7.28 -19.08 -10.62
C ILE A 113 -7.65 -17.62 -10.74
N GLU A 114 -8.94 -17.36 -10.92
CA GLU A 114 -9.47 -16.00 -10.88
C GLU A 114 -9.59 -15.56 -9.42
N ILE A 115 -9.01 -14.40 -9.10
CA ILE A 115 -8.98 -13.86 -7.75
C ILE A 115 -9.97 -12.69 -7.68
N ASP A 116 -11.16 -12.94 -7.14
CA ASP A 116 -12.22 -11.93 -6.97
C ASP A 116 -11.80 -10.74 -6.08
N ASN A 117 -10.77 -10.92 -5.25
CA ASN A 117 -10.26 -9.90 -4.33
C ASN A 117 -9.08 -9.08 -4.86
N LEU A 118 -8.74 -9.18 -6.16
CA LEU A 118 -7.53 -8.55 -6.68
C LEU A 118 -7.59 -7.02 -6.72
N GLU A 119 -8.76 -6.42 -6.95
CA GLU A 119 -8.96 -4.98 -6.82
C GLU A 119 -8.67 -4.49 -5.39
N TYR A 120 -9.10 -5.27 -4.38
CA TYR A 120 -8.79 -5.00 -2.98
C TYR A 120 -7.28 -5.08 -2.70
N TRP A 121 -6.61 -6.07 -3.30
CA TRP A 121 -5.16 -6.27 -3.24
C TRP A 121 -4.35 -5.14 -3.91
N GLU A 122 -4.76 -4.68 -5.09
CA GLU A 122 -4.16 -3.52 -5.78
C GLU A 122 -4.36 -2.22 -4.99
N ILE A 123 -5.55 -2.02 -4.41
CA ILE A 123 -5.82 -0.87 -3.54
C ILE A 123 -4.94 -0.91 -2.29
N LEU A 124 -4.72 -2.10 -1.72
CA LEU A 124 -3.82 -2.29 -0.57
C LEU A 124 -2.36 -2.03 -0.96
N GLN A 125 -1.87 -2.59 -2.08
CA GLN A 125 -0.51 -2.36 -2.57
C GLN A 125 -0.27 -0.87 -2.86
N ASN A 126 -1.18 -0.23 -3.59
CA ASN A 126 -1.09 1.21 -3.86
C ASN A 126 -1.10 2.03 -2.57
N ASN A 127 -1.81 1.58 -1.53
CA ASN A 127 -1.77 2.23 -0.23
C ASN A 127 -0.44 1.99 0.50
N ASP A 128 0.09 0.78 0.48
CA ASP A 128 1.37 0.45 1.12
C ASP A 128 2.52 1.17 0.44
N ASP A 129 2.60 1.14 -0.89
CA ASP A 129 3.59 1.88 -1.67
C ASP A 129 3.48 3.39 -1.40
N ARG A 130 2.26 3.94 -1.36
CA ARG A 130 2.03 5.33 -0.99
C ARG A 130 2.56 5.64 0.40
N ILE A 131 2.27 4.79 1.40
CA ILE A 131 2.70 4.99 2.78
C ILE A 131 4.23 4.85 2.90
N GLU A 132 4.83 3.89 2.21
CA GLU A 132 6.28 3.75 2.13
C GLU A 132 6.94 4.96 1.48
N ASN A 133 6.33 5.52 0.44
CA ASN A 133 6.79 6.74 -0.22
C ASN A 133 6.68 8.00 0.67
N LEU A 134 5.88 7.96 1.75
CA LEU A 134 5.90 9.02 2.76
C LEU A 134 7.18 9.00 3.62
N ALA A 135 7.92 7.90 3.63
CA ALA A 135 9.11 7.73 4.44
C ALA A 135 10.35 8.35 3.73
N THR A 136 10.32 9.67 3.53
CA THR A 136 11.34 10.41 2.76
C THR A 136 12.60 10.70 3.55
N LYS A 137 13.70 11.04 2.85
CA LYS A 137 14.99 11.43 3.45
C LYS A 137 14.89 12.58 4.45
N SER A 138 14.01 13.55 4.21
CA SER A 138 13.77 14.68 5.11
C SER A 138 13.04 14.30 6.40
N ARG A 139 12.46 13.10 6.47
CA ARG A 139 11.67 12.60 7.60
C ARG A 139 12.45 11.56 8.42
N ILE A 140 13.39 10.86 7.79
CA ILE A 140 14.15 9.76 8.39
C ILE A 140 15.64 10.11 8.49
N GLU A 141 16.16 10.04 9.72
CA GLU A 141 17.56 10.35 10.04
C GLU A 141 18.54 9.46 9.28
N ASN A 142 18.30 8.15 9.25
CA ASN A 142 19.16 7.21 8.52
C ASN A 142 19.21 7.45 7.00
N PHE A 143 18.25 8.21 6.44
CA PHE A 143 18.19 8.54 5.02
C PHE A 143 18.74 9.95 4.72
N ALA A 144 19.01 10.74 5.75
CA ALA A 144 19.59 12.07 5.64
C ALA A 144 21.04 11.99 5.15
N LYS A 145 21.33 12.69 4.04
CA LYS A 145 22.69 12.73 3.47
C LYS A 145 23.57 13.78 4.13
N ASN A 146 22.95 14.80 4.73
CA ASN A 146 23.64 16.00 5.21
C ASN A 146 23.25 16.29 6.67
N GLU A 147 24.13 16.95 7.41
CA GLU A 147 23.96 17.21 8.85
C GLU A 147 22.71 18.04 9.19
N LYS A 148 22.35 18.96 8.30
CA LYS A 148 21.13 19.77 8.40
C LYS A 148 19.85 18.93 8.33
N ASP A 149 19.84 17.88 7.51
CA ASP A 149 18.68 17.00 7.37
C ASP A 149 18.54 16.11 8.61
N LYS A 150 19.66 15.58 9.13
CA LYS A 150 19.70 14.82 10.40
C LYS A 150 19.15 15.62 11.57
N GLN A 151 19.48 16.91 11.66
CA GLN A 151 18.97 17.78 12.72
C GLN A 151 17.44 17.97 12.68
N THR A 152 16.82 17.80 11.50
CA THR A 152 15.37 18.02 11.30
C THR A 152 14.55 16.73 11.20
N ALA A 153 15.19 15.58 11.02
CA ALA A 153 14.55 14.27 11.00
C ALA A 153 14.81 13.53 12.31
N LYS A 154 13.78 13.32 13.13
CA LYS A 154 13.86 12.59 14.41
C LYS A 154 13.20 11.22 14.39
N PHE A 155 12.72 10.76 13.24
CA PHE A 155 12.48 9.34 13.05
C PHE A 155 13.81 8.69 12.67
N LYS A 156 14.26 7.74 13.49
CA LYS A 156 15.55 7.06 13.31
C LYS A 156 15.54 6.16 12.09
N SER A 157 14.41 5.51 11.80
CA SER A 157 14.31 4.58 10.67
C SER A 157 12.97 4.69 9.92
N LYS A 158 12.91 4.05 8.74
CA LYS A 158 11.67 3.89 7.97
C LYS A 158 10.62 3.13 8.78
N GLU A 159 11.02 2.07 9.44
CA GLU A 159 10.17 1.21 10.27
C GLU A 159 9.55 2.01 11.41
N GLU A 160 10.35 2.83 12.10
CA GLU A 160 9.84 3.70 13.17
C GLU A 160 8.79 4.70 12.67
N PHE A 161 9.03 5.30 11.50
CA PHE A 161 8.06 6.21 10.87
C PHE A 161 6.77 5.47 10.48
N LEU A 162 6.87 4.29 9.88
CA LEU A 162 5.73 3.48 9.46
C LEU A 162 4.89 3.02 10.64
N GLU A 163 5.54 2.54 11.72
CA GLU A 163 4.84 2.19 12.96
C GLU A 163 4.12 3.39 13.58
N TRP A 164 4.78 4.56 13.60
CA TRP A 164 4.14 5.79 14.07
C TRP A 164 2.92 6.13 13.20
N TYR A 165 3.04 6.07 11.88
CA TYR A 165 1.96 6.40 10.93
C TYR A 165 0.76 5.45 11.08
N LYS A 166 1.01 4.15 11.26
CA LYS A 166 -0.03 3.12 11.50
C LYS A 166 -0.81 3.38 12.79
N LYS A 167 -0.14 3.89 13.83
CA LYS A 167 -0.75 4.25 15.12
C LYS A 167 -1.55 5.56 15.09
N GLN A 168 -1.38 6.40 14.06
CA GLN A 168 -2.09 7.68 13.99
C GLN A 168 -3.58 7.49 13.66
N PRO A 169 -4.49 8.23 14.32
CA PRO A 169 -5.89 8.20 13.96
C PRO A 169 -6.05 8.77 12.55
N LYS A 170 -6.77 8.07 11.66
CA LYS A 170 -7.02 8.50 10.26
C LYS A 170 -8.04 9.64 10.17
N LYS A 171 -7.75 10.72 10.89
CA LYS A 171 -8.51 11.97 10.97
C LYS A 171 -7.55 13.16 10.99
N CYS A 172 -7.97 14.26 10.38
CA CYS A 172 -7.25 15.52 10.43
C CYS A 172 -7.14 16.02 11.86
N CYS A 173 -5.92 16.34 12.30
CA CYS A 173 -5.61 16.82 13.65
C CYS A 173 -6.25 18.18 13.98
N TYR A 174 -6.55 19.00 12.97
CA TYR A 174 -7.14 20.33 13.14
C TYR A 174 -8.66 20.34 13.00
N CYS A 175 -9.19 19.96 11.83
CA CYS A 175 -10.64 20.05 11.58
C CYS A 175 -11.40 18.76 11.86
N GLY A 176 -10.73 17.65 12.18
CA GLY A 176 -11.38 16.39 12.56
C GLY A 176 -12.02 15.58 11.43
N VAL A 177 -11.96 16.03 10.17
CA VAL A 177 -12.43 15.23 9.01
C VAL A 177 -11.64 13.93 8.91
N LYS A 178 -12.31 12.82 8.61
CA LYS A 178 -11.67 11.51 8.46
C LYS A 178 -11.20 11.28 7.02
N GLU A 179 -10.14 10.49 6.86
CA GLU A 179 -9.61 10.14 5.54
C GLU A 179 -10.65 9.45 4.65
N GLU A 180 -11.47 8.55 5.22
CA GLU A 180 -12.56 7.88 4.50
C GLU A 180 -13.55 8.86 3.84
N TYR A 181 -13.76 10.03 4.44
CA TYR A 181 -14.66 11.05 3.88
C TYR A 181 -13.97 11.88 2.80
N LEU A 182 -12.66 12.10 2.94
CA LEU A 182 -11.85 12.79 1.95
C LEU A 182 -11.75 11.97 0.65
N LYS A 183 -11.46 10.67 0.76
CA LYS A 183 -11.39 9.75 -0.39
C LYS A 183 -12.66 9.80 -1.24
N LYS A 184 -13.82 9.86 -0.59
CA LYS A 184 -15.12 9.89 -1.27
C LYS A 184 -15.44 11.27 -1.85
N TYR A 185 -15.13 12.35 -1.13
CA TYR A 185 -15.33 13.71 -1.63
C TYR A 185 -14.42 14.03 -2.84
N PHE A 186 -13.18 13.57 -2.80
CA PHE A 186 -12.18 13.75 -3.85
C PHE A 186 -12.11 12.56 -4.82
N ASN A 187 -13.15 11.70 -4.88
CA ASN A 187 -13.23 10.71 -5.94
C ASN A 187 -13.66 11.38 -7.27
N GLN A 188 -13.46 10.69 -8.39
CA GLN A 188 -13.60 11.18 -9.76
C GLN A 188 -15.00 11.69 -10.16
N GLU A 189 -15.97 11.80 -9.25
CA GLU A 189 -17.27 12.42 -9.51
C GLU A 189 -17.28 13.93 -9.23
N ASN A 190 -16.25 14.46 -8.56
CA ASN A 190 -16.11 15.90 -8.34
C ASN A 190 -15.46 16.54 -9.58
N GLU A 191 -16.26 17.23 -10.42
CA GLU A 191 -15.78 17.86 -11.66
C GLU A 191 -14.65 18.87 -11.41
N GLN A 192 -14.75 19.67 -10.34
CA GLN A 192 -13.67 20.58 -9.96
C GLN A 192 -12.38 19.83 -9.61
N TYR A 193 -12.48 18.63 -9.06
CA TYR A 193 -11.32 17.79 -8.76
C TYR A 193 -10.66 17.23 -10.03
N LYS A 194 -11.42 16.93 -11.10
CA LYS A 194 -10.86 16.45 -12.37
C LYS A 194 -9.89 17.45 -13.01
N GLU A 195 -10.22 18.74 -12.90
CA GLU A 195 -9.42 19.83 -13.47
C GLU A 195 -8.36 20.39 -12.51
N ALA A 196 -8.48 20.07 -11.22
CA ALA A 196 -7.54 20.54 -10.20
C ALA A 196 -6.34 19.59 -10.02
N ARG A 197 -5.37 20.04 -9.22
CA ARG A 197 -4.28 19.18 -8.74
C ARG A 197 -4.88 18.01 -7.95
N GLN A 198 -4.52 16.80 -8.36
CA GLN A 198 -4.99 15.53 -7.78
C GLN A 198 -4.42 15.28 -6.36
N ARG A 199 -4.85 16.09 -5.37
CA ARG A 199 -4.45 16.01 -3.95
C ARG A 199 -5.68 16.11 -3.04
N GLY A 200 -5.54 15.59 -1.82
CA GLY A 200 -6.55 15.75 -0.77
C GLY A 200 -7.39 14.52 -0.47
N GLN A 201 -7.34 13.49 -1.31
CA GLN A 201 -7.95 12.17 -1.03
C GLN A 201 -7.40 11.53 0.25
N TYR A 202 -6.11 11.73 0.52
CA TYR A 202 -5.40 11.15 1.66
C TYR A 202 -4.97 12.23 2.65
N LEU A 203 -4.85 11.85 3.92
CA LEU A 203 -4.24 12.73 4.92
C LEU A 203 -2.74 12.85 4.67
N GLU A 204 -2.24 14.06 4.80
CA GLU A 204 -0.84 14.42 4.68
C GLU A 204 -0.16 14.44 6.06
N ILE A 205 1.18 14.46 6.07
CA ILE A 205 1.96 14.62 7.29
C ILE A 205 2.13 16.11 7.57
N GLU A 206 1.67 16.56 8.73
CA GLU A 206 1.84 17.92 9.24
C GLU A 206 3.01 17.98 10.24
N ARG A 207 3.73 19.11 10.25
CA ARG A 207 4.59 19.51 11.37
C ARG A 207 3.86 20.57 12.17
N ILE A 208 3.46 20.24 13.39
CA ILE A 208 2.57 21.06 14.22
C ILE A 208 3.24 22.40 14.54
N VAL A 209 4.49 22.35 14.98
CA VAL A 209 5.35 23.51 15.26
C VAL A 209 6.30 23.71 14.08
N THR A 210 6.14 24.81 13.37
CA THR A 210 6.90 25.17 12.16
C THR A 210 7.87 26.33 12.39
N ALA A 211 7.73 27.05 13.51
CA ALA A 211 8.57 28.17 13.91
C ALA A 211 8.96 28.09 15.40
N PRO A 212 10.17 28.52 15.79
CA PRO A 212 11.29 28.87 14.90
C PRO A 212 11.78 27.65 14.13
N LYS A 213 12.57 27.86 13.07
CA LYS A 213 13.06 26.81 12.17
C LYS A 213 13.72 25.63 12.89
N THR A 214 14.37 25.87 14.03
CA THR A 214 15.01 24.84 14.87
C THR A 214 14.01 23.85 15.49
N LYS A 215 12.74 24.22 15.61
CA LYS A 215 11.64 23.34 16.06
C LYS A 215 10.85 22.72 14.92
N ASN A 216 11.14 23.12 13.67
CA ASN A 216 10.45 22.65 12.47
C ASN A 216 10.97 21.27 12.03
N ILE A 217 10.78 20.28 12.90
CA ILE A 217 11.35 18.94 12.76
C ILE A 217 10.25 17.89 12.55
N TYR A 218 10.57 16.85 11.81
CA TYR A 218 9.74 15.64 11.73
C TYR A 218 10.04 14.74 12.93
N SER A 219 9.12 14.64 13.87
CA SER A 219 9.24 13.76 15.05
C SER A 219 7.89 13.20 15.45
N LYS A 220 7.87 12.15 16.28
CA LYS A 220 6.64 11.55 16.82
C LYS A 220 5.76 12.58 17.55
N GLU A 221 6.38 13.56 18.20
CA GLU A 221 5.73 14.58 19.02
C GLU A 221 5.33 15.85 18.25
N ASN A 222 6.02 16.12 17.12
CA ASN A 222 5.75 17.29 16.29
C ASN A 222 4.97 16.95 15.01
N CYS A 223 4.76 15.67 14.70
CA CYS A 223 3.99 15.25 13.54
C CYS A 223 2.56 14.83 13.88
N ALA A 224 1.64 15.05 12.94
CA ALA A 224 0.28 14.53 12.96
C ALA A 224 -0.25 14.35 11.54
N LEU A 225 -1.44 13.73 11.41
CA LEU A 225 -2.14 13.64 10.13
C LEU A 225 -3.05 14.85 9.92
N VAL A 226 -3.01 15.43 8.72
CA VAL A 226 -3.77 16.64 8.37
C VAL A 226 -4.46 16.47 7.01
N CYS A 227 -5.62 17.09 6.80
CA CYS A 227 -6.20 17.14 5.44
C CYS A 227 -5.54 18.24 4.61
N TYR A 228 -5.51 18.07 3.30
CA TYR A 228 -4.90 19.02 2.35
C TYR A 228 -5.38 20.48 2.56
N ILE A 229 -6.68 20.68 2.77
CA ILE A 229 -7.24 22.02 2.99
C ILE A 229 -6.66 22.67 4.25
N CYS A 230 -6.59 21.93 5.36
CA CYS A 230 -6.01 22.46 6.59
C CYS A 230 -4.50 22.69 6.47
N ASN A 231 -3.78 21.79 5.81
CA ASN A 231 -2.34 21.90 5.63
C ASN A 231 -1.97 23.19 4.87
N ASN A 232 -2.62 23.42 3.74
CA ASN A 232 -2.41 24.62 2.94
C ASN A 232 -2.86 25.90 3.66
N ALA A 233 -4.00 25.86 4.35
CA ALA A 233 -4.53 27.04 5.02
C ALA A 233 -3.71 27.46 6.25
N LYS A 234 -3.12 26.50 6.99
CA LYS A 234 -2.24 26.81 8.11
C LYS A 234 -0.89 27.32 7.62
N SER A 235 -0.33 26.67 6.60
CA SER A 235 1.03 26.93 6.11
C SER A 235 2.07 26.78 7.24
N ASP A 236 3.33 27.15 6.96
CA ASP A 236 4.36 27.33 7.99
C ASP A 236 4.14 28.65 8.78
N PHE A 237 3.13 29.45 8.41
CA PHE A 237 2.86 30.81 8.90
C PHE A 237 2.07 30.88 10.20
N LEU A 238 1.07 30.00 10.38
CA LEU A 238 0.19 30.05 11.55
C LEU A 238 0.58 28.99 12.58
N SER A 239 0.63 29.39 13.85
CA SER A 239 0.64 28.44 14.96
C SER A 239 -0.74 27.75 15.09
N PRO A 240 -0.80 26.55 15.70
CA PRO A 240 -2.06 25.86 15.94
C PRO A 240 -3.12 26.72 16.65
N ILE A 241 -2.74 27.50 17.67
CA ILE A 241 -3.68 28.36 18.38
C ILE A 241 -4.30 29.42 17.48
N ASN A 242 -3.50 30.07 16.62
CA ASN A 242 -3.97 31.07 15.67
C ASN A 242 -4.80 30.44 14.53
N PHE A 243 -4.49 29.19 14.18
CA PHE A 243 -5.21 28.45 13.15
C PHE A 243 -6.56 27.88 13.63
N LYS A 244 -6.75 27.71 14.94
CA LYS A 244 -7.97 27.13 15.55
C LYS A 244 -9.29 27.70 15.00
N PRO A 245 -9.52 29.03 14.91
CA PRO A 245 -10.77 29.57 14.35
C PRO A 245 -10.97 29.20 12.87
N ILE A 246 -9.90 29.18 12.07
CA ILE A 246 -9.94 28.78 10.65
C ILE A 246 -10.28 27.28 10.54
N ALA A 247 -9.62 26.44 11.33
CA ALA A 247 -9.89 25.01 11.38
C ALA A 247 -11.34 24.70 11.78
N LYS A 248 -11.94 25.52 12.66
CA LYS A 248 -13.36 25.43 13.02
C LYS A 248 -14.27 25.76 11.85
N GLY A 249 -13.96 26.81 11.08
CA GLY A 249 -14.66 27.13 9.84
C GLY A 249 -14.58 25.97 8.82
N ILE A 250 -13.41 25.37 8.65
CA ILE A 250 -13.21 24.20 7.77
C ILE A 250 -14.00 22.98 8.28
N ASN A 251 -14.10 22.77 9.60
CA ASN A 251 -14.94 21.72 10.17
C ASN A 251 -16.43 21.91 9.83
N GLU A 252 -16.93 23.15 9.92
CA GLU A 252 -18.31 23.47 9.52
C GLU A 252 -18.54 23.29 8.02
N PHE A 253 -17.57 23.64 7.18
CA PHE A 253 -17.59 23.33 5.75
C PHE A 253 -17.80 21.83 5.51
N TRP A 254 -16.98 20.96 6.14
CA TRP A 254 -17.11 19.51 5.95
C TRP A 254 -18.45 18.97 6.46
N LYS A 255 -18.96 19.48 7.59
CA LYS A 255 -20.28 19.10 8.09
C LYS A 255 -21.40 19.43 7.09
N LYS A 256 -21.30 20.56 6.38
CA LYS A 256 -22.31 20.95 5.38
C LYS A 256 -22.20 20.10 4.12
N ILE A 257 -20.99 19.90 3.60
CA ILE A 257 -20.76 19.12 2.38
C ILE A 257 -21.20 17.67 2.56
N LEU A 258 -20.77 17.01 3.63
CA LEU A 258 -21.08 15.59 3.84
C LEU A 258 -22.53 15.32 4.22
N LYS A 259 -23.26 16.32 4.74
CA LYS A 259 -24.71 16.21 4.92
C LYS A 259 -25.48 16.15 3.60
N LYS A 260 -24.96 16.82 2.55
CA LYS A 260 -25.63 16.89 1.25
C LYS A 260 -25.42 15.64 0.39
N SER A 261 -24.36 14.89 0.62
CA SER A 261 -23.90 13.87 -0.33
C SER A 261 -24.54 12.48 -0.15
N ASP A 262 -25.68 12.32 0.54
CA ASP A 262 -26.27 11.02 0.97
C ASP A 262 -25.35 10.09 1.77
N LEU A 263 -24.15 10.57 2.06
CA LEU A 263 -23.17 9.87 2.81
C LEU A 263 -23.53 9.98 4.29
N LYS A 264 -24.28 9.01 4.82
CA LYS A 264 -24.70 8.90 6.23
C LYS A 264 -23.50 8.76 7.19
N TYR A 265 -22.70 9.80 7.32
CA TYR A 265 -21.48 9.78 8.10
C TYR A 265 -21.68 10.24 9.52
N LYS A 266 -21.03 9.51 10.44
CA LYS A 266 -20.90 9.90 11.85
C LYS A 266 -20.45 11.37 11.92
N LYS A 267 -21.18 12.16 12.72
CA LYS A 267 -20.96 13.60 12.94
C LYS A 267 -19.47 13.91 13.06
N ILE A 268 -18.92 14.68 12.12
CA ILE A 268 -17.57 15.21 12.27
C ILE A 268 -17.57 16.11 13.51
N VAL A 269 -16.70 15.80 14.47
CA VAL A 269 -16.55 16.58 15.69
C VAL A 269 -15.29 17.42 15.59
N PHE A 270 -15.44 18.73 15.75
CA PHE A 270 -14.30 19.63 15.87
C PHE A 270 -13.52 19.27 17.15
N PRO A 271 -12.19 19.06 17.09
CA PRO A 271 -11.41 18.61 18.23
C PRO A 271 -11.13 19.76 19.22
N GLU A 272 -12.18 20.40 19.75
CA GLU A 272 -12.12 21.62 20.57
C GLU A 272 -11.16 21.50 21.77
N LYS A 273 -11.10 20.31 22.39
CA LYS A 273 -10.27 19.99 23.57
C LYS A 273 -8.90 19.38 23.25
N SER A 274 -8.47 19.41 21.98
CA SER A 274 -7.18 18.85 21.59
C SER A 274 -6.02 19.67 22.15
N LYS A 275 -5.01 19.00 22.71
CA LYS A 275 -3.76 19.62 23.15
C LYS A 275 -2.94 20.24 22.01
N ILE A 276 -3.32 19.99 20.76
CA ILE A 276 -2.69 20.62 19.60
C ILE A 276 -2.83 22.14 19.65
N TRP A 277 -3.92 22.64 20.21
CA TRP A 277 -4.20 24.07 20.32
C TRP A 277 -3.31 24.80 21.32
N ASP A 278 -2.60 24.06 22.18
CA ASP A 278 -1.69 24.63 23.18
C ASP A 278 -0.28 24.87 22.59
N LYS A 279 -0.04 24.43 21.36
CA LYS A 279 1.24 24.57 20.66
C LYS A 279 1.33 25.96 20.01
N LYS A 280 2.46 26.62 20.18
CA LYS A 280 2.83 27.90 19.56
C LYS A 280 3.90 27.68 18.51
#